data_AF-A0A4Y2RE90-F1
#
_entry.id   AF-A0A4Y2RE90-F1
#
_cell.length_a   1.000
_cell.length_b   1.000
_cell.length_c   1.000
_cell.angle_alpha   90.00
_cell.angle_beta   90.00
_cell.angle_gamma   90.00
#
_symmetry.space_group_name_H-M   'P 1'
#
loop_
_entity.id
_entity.type
_entity.pdbx_description
1 polymer ?
#
loop_
_entity_poly.entity_id
_entity_poly.type
_entity_poly.pdbx_seq_one_letter_code
_entity_poly.pdbx_strand_id
1 'polypeptide(L)'
;MKGKAYMVFRRADLKTTKWIVQDVPREKRKMGPAYNSRKCQESRKKGCDTILEQERQSLFDEIRIIMSWDLKNMFVCSTVDIKSTKCKTMKGDGMRQRMSSLFPVSSLRVQH
;
A
#
# COMPACT_ATOMS: atom_id res chain seq x y z
N MET A 1 7.84 -10.21 -3.30
CA MET A 1 7.18 -11.44 -2.80
C MET A 1 5.86 -11.71 -3.52
N LYS A 2 5.69 -12.93 -4.06
CA LYS A 2 4.40 -13.41 -4.61
C LYS A 2 3.50 -13.82 -3.44
N GLY A 3 2.22 -13.44 -3.45
CA GLY A 3 1.30 -13.66 -2.32
C GLY A 3 0.90 -15.11 -2.02
N LYS A 4 1.75 -16.09 -2.36
CA LYS A 4 1.54 -17.54 -2.17
C LYS A 4 1.65 -17.92 -0.69
N ALA A 5 1.18 -19.13 -0.36
CA ALA A 5 1.41 -19.69 0.97
C ALA A 5 2.91 -19.90 1.21
N TYR A 6 3.36 -19.67 2.43
CA TYR A 6 4.77 -19.82 2.80
C TYR A 6 4.92 -20.10 4.30
N MET A 7 6.02 -20.72 4.69
CA MET A 7 6.35 -20.96 6.11
C MET A 7 7.03 -19.73 6.70
N VAL A 8 6.51 -19.26 7.83
CA VAL A 8 7.02 -18.11 8.59
C VAL A 8 7.98 -18.61 9.67
N PHE A 9 9.02 -17.83 9.90
CA PHE A 9 9.95 -18.04 10.98
C PHE A 9 9.36 -17.59 12.32
N ARG A 10 9.44 -18.44 13.34
CA ARG A 10 9.18 -18.09 14.74
C ARG A 10 10.38 -18.45 15.62
N ARG A 11 10.46 -17.83 16.79
CA ARG A 11 11.38 -18.27 17.85
C ARG A 11 10.80 -19.54 18.47
N ALA A 12 11.61 -20.58 18.62
CA ALA A 12 11.17 -21.80 19.32
C ALA A 12 11.02 -21.58 20.83
N ASP A 13 11.85 -20.70 21.39
CA ASP A 13 11.81 -20.31 22.79
C ASP A 13 11.89 -18.79 22.90
N LEU A 14 11.00 -18.20 23.71
CA LEU A 14 10.99 -16.77 24.00
C LEU A 14 12.23 -16.31 24.76
N LYS A 15 12.87 -17.22 25.51
CA LYS A 15 14.04 -16.93 26.36
C LYS A 15 15.37 -17.03 25.61
N THR A 16 15.41 -17.78 24.51
CA THR A 16 16.66 -18.08 23.80
C THR A 16 16.61 -17.55 22.36
N THR A 17 17.30 -16.45 22.09
CA THR A 17 17.33 -15.78 20.76
C THR A 17 17.93 -16.64 19.63
N LYS A 18 18.63 -17.73 19.98
CA LYS A 18 19.44 -18.50 19.03
C LYS A 18 18.64 -19.51 18.20
N TRP A 19 17.41 -19.85 18.59
CA TRP A 19 16.64 -20.89 17.91
C TRP A 19 15.43 -20.33 17.16
N ILE A 20 15.58 -20.20 15.84
CA ILE A 20 14.52 -19.76 14.93
C ILE A 20 14.11 -20.95 14.06
N VAL A 21 12.81 -21.28 14.05
CA VAL A 21 12.23 -22.40 13.27
C VAL A 21 11.28 -21.84 12.23
N GLN A 22 11.27 -22.45 11.04
CA GLN A 22 10.38 -22.10 9.94
C GLN A 22 9.20 -23.08 9.83
N ASP A 23 8.30 -23.07 10.80
CA ASP A 23 7.24 -24.08 10.93
C ASP A 23 5.83 -23.50 10.98
N VAL A 24 5.66 -22.17 10.95
CA VAL A 24 4.33 -21.55 11.01
C VAL A 24 3.77 -21.40 9.58
N PRO A 25 2.75 -22.17 9.19
CA PRO A 25 2.16 -22.02 7.88
C PRO A 25 1.43 -20.68 7.79
N ARG A 26 1.71 -19.90 6.74
CA ARG A 26 0.96 -18.71 6.40
C ARG A 26 0.20 -18.94 5.10
N GLU A 27 -1.10 -18.73 5.16
CA GLU A 27 -1.97 -18.90 4.00
C GLU A 27 -1.61 -17.96 2.85
N LYS A 28 -2.01 -18.38 1.64
CA LYS A 28 -2.04 -17.51 0.46
C LYS A 28 -2.88 -16.27 0.81
N ARG A 29 -2.39 -15.10 0.40
CA ARG A 29 -3.14 -13.86 0.58
C ARG A 29 -4.41 -13.90 -0.27
N LYS A 30 -5.53 -13.61 0.38
CA LYS A 30 -6.85 -13.48 -0.25
C LYS A 30 -7.20 -11.99 -0.32
N MET A 31 -7.98 -11.62 -1.32
CA MET A 31 -8.54 -10.27 -1.39
C MET A 31 -9.57 -10.10 -0.27
N GLY A 32 -9.54 -8.94 0.39
CA GLY A 32 -10.53 -8.60 1.41
C GLY A 32 -11.87 -8.18 0.81
N PRO A 33 -12.95 -8.15 1.61
CA PRO A 33 -14.27 -7.72 1.14
C PRO A 33 -14.26 -6.27 0.64
N ALA A 34 -15.29 -5.92 -0.12
CA ALA A 34 -15.55 -4.54 -0.48
C ALA A 34 -15.67 -3.61 0.72
N TYR A 35 -15.00 -2.47 0.62
CA TYR A 35 -15.07 -1.47 1.66
C TYR A 35 -16.36 -0.66 1.49
N ASN A 36 -17.43 -1.11 2.16
CA ASN A 36 -18.78 -0.55 2.02
C ASN A 36 -19.21 0.28 3.23
N SER A 37 -18.26 0.79 4.02
CA SER A 37 -18.62 1.59 5.20
C SER A 37 -19.25 2.92 4.80
N ARG A 38 -20.20 3.43 5.59
CA ARG A 38 -20.85 4.73 5.38
C ARG A 38 -19.85 5.87 5.17
N LYS A 39 -18.73 5.87 5.90
CA LYS A 39 -17.65 6.87 5.77
C LYS A 39 -16.94 6.83 4.41
N CYS A 40 -16.97 5.71 3.70
CA CYS A 40 -16.40 5.61 2.35
C CYS A 40 -17.37 6.13 1.30
N GLN A 41 -18.64 5.74 1.40
CA GLN A 41 -19.73 6.24 0.56
C GLN A 41 -19.84 7.78 0.62
N GLU A 42 -19.76 8.35 1.82
CA GLU A 42 -19.83 9.81 2.02
C GLU A 42 -18.58 10.55 1.49
N SER A 43 -17.46 9.84 1.29
CA SER A 43 -16.21 10.46 0.89
C SER A 43 -16.07 10.56 -0.62
N ARG A 44 -16.34 11.76 -1.17
CA ARG A 44 -16.14 12.06 -2.61
C ARG A 44 -14.71 11.80 -3.11
N LYS A 45 -13.72 11.74 -2.22
CA LYS A 45 -12.31 11.56 -2.55
C LYS A 45 -11.88 10.10 -2.72
N LYS A 46 -12.64 9.13 -2.21
CA LYS A 46 -12.20 7.71 -2.23
C LYS A 46 -12.67 6.95 -3.46
N GLY A 47 -13.80 7.33 -4.05
CA GLY A 47 -14.32 6.68 -5.27
C GLY A 47 -14.52 5.17 -5.13
N CYS A 48 -14.84 4.68 -3.91
CA CYS A 48 -14.96 3.23 -3.66
C CYS A 48 -16.01 2.56 -4.57
N ASP A 49 -17.06 3.31 -4.94
CA ASP A 49 -18.17 2.84 -5.76
C ASP A 49 -17.86 2.83 -7.26
N THR A 50 -16.74 3.44 -7.66
CA THR A 50 -16.34 3.54 -9.06
C THR A 50 -15.72 2.25 -9.57
N ILE A 51 -15.19 1.40 -8.68
CA ILE A 51 -14.46 0.18 -9.06
C ILE A 51 -15.32 -1.05 -8.81
N LEU A 52 -15.60 -1.80 -9.87
CA LEU A 52 -16.36 -3.05 -9.77
C LEU A 52 -15.53 -4.15 -9.09
N GLU A 53 -16.19 -5.12 -8.46
CA GLU A 53 -15.51 -6.22 -7.76
C GLU A 53 -14.59 -7.02 -8.69
N GLN A 54 -15.00 -7.21 -9.95
CA GLN A 54 -14.18 -7.88 -10.97
C GLN A 54 -12.89 -7.11 -11.28
N GLU A 55 -12.96 -5.79 -11.39
CA GLU A 55 -11.78 -4.94 -11.64
C GLU A 55 -10.83 -4.97 -10.44
N ARG A 56 -11.38 -4.98 -9.22
CA ARG A 56 -10.58 -5.11 -7.99
C ARG A 56 -9.86 -6.45 -7.93
N GLN A 57 -10.53 -7.54 -8.33
CA GLN A 57 -9.93 -8.87 -8.39
C GLN A 57 -8.81 -8.92 -9.43
N SER A 58 -9.03 -8.36 -10.62
CA SER A 58 -8.02 -8.25 -11.67
C SER A 58 -6.77 -7.49 -11.20
N LEU A 59 -6.97 -6.30 -10.62
CA LEU A 59 -5.89 -5.50 -10.03
C LEU A 59 -5.15 -6.25 -8.92
N PHE A 60 -5.88 -6.96 -8.07
CA PHE A 60 -5.29 -7.75 -7.00
C PHE A 60 -4.39 -8.85 -7.58
N ASP A 61 -4.85 -9.61 -8.55
CA ASP A 61 -4.08 -10.72 -9.13
C ASP A 61 -2.86 -10.21 -9.90
N GLU A 62 -3.02 -9.16 -10.70
CA GLU A 62 -1.92 -8.55 -11.44
C GLU A 62 -0.83 -8.04 -10.50
N ILE A 63 -1.20 -7.23 -9.50
CA ILE A 63 -0.25 -6.68 -8.52
C ILE A 63 0.32 -7.77 -7.63
N ARG A 64 -0.45 -8.75 -7.16
CA ARG A 64 0.02 -9.72 -6.15
C ARG A 64 0.78 -10.91 -6.76
N ILE A 65 0.35 -11.38 -7.93
CA ILE A 65 0.78 -12.65 -8.54
C ILE A 65 1.75 -12.38 -9.71
N ILE A 66 1.40 -11.43 -10.59
CA ILE A 66 2.10 -11.22 -11.87
C ILE A 66 3.30 -10.28 -11.70
N MET A 67 3.09 -9.08 -11.13
CA MET A 67 4.13 -8.06 -11.06
C MET A 67 5.32 -8.46 -10.17
N SER A 68 6.53 -8.11 -10.62
CA SER A 68 7.75 -8.14 -9.81
C SER A 68 7.72 -7.06 -8.72
N TRP A 69 8.70 -7.05 -7.81
CA TRP A 69 8.77 -5.99 -6.80
C TRP A 69 8.97 -4.61 -7.44
N ASP A 70 9.86 -4.52 -8.43
CA ASP A 70 10.18 -3.26 -9.09
C ASP A 70 9.01 -2.72 -9.91
N LEU A 71 8.28 -3.60 -10.59
CA LEU A 71 7.06 -3.23 -11.31
C LEU A 71 5.97 -2.71 -10.36
N LYS A 72 5.79 -3.35 -9.20
CA LYS A 72 4.86 -2.83 -8.17
C LYS A 72 5.28 -1.46 -7.68
N ASN A 73 6.57 -1.27 -7.44
CA ASN A 73 7.09 0.01 -6.96
C ASN A 73 6.86 1.12 -8.01
N MET A 74 7.18 0.86 -9.27
CA MET A 74 6.90 1.80 -10.36
C MET A 74 5.41 2.08 -10.51
N PHE A 75 4.56 1.04 -10.50
CA PHE A 75 3.12 1.19 -10.63
C PHE A 75 2.57 2.11 -9.53
N VAL A 76 2.91 1.83 -8.26
CA VAL A 76 2.48 2.68 -7.13
C VAL A 76 2.98 4.11 -7.29
N CYS A 77 4.25 4.31 -7.63
CA CYS A 77 4.81 5.66 -7.84
C CYS A 77 4.12 6.40 -8.99
N SER A 78 3.70 5.71 -10.05
CA SER A 78 2.99 6.33 -11.17
C SER A 78 1.55 6.75 -10.85
N THR A 79 0.95 6.16 -9.82
CA THR A 79 -0.44 6.48 -9.41
C THR A 79 -0.54 7.67 -8.45
N VAL A 80 0.60 8.18 -7.97
CA VAL A 80 0.63 9.27 -6.98
C VAL A 80 1.46 10.45 -7.46
N ASP A 81 0.92 11.66 -7.29
CA ASP A 81 1.67 12.89 -7.43
C ASP A 81 2.52 13.12 -6.18
N ILE A 82 3.83 13.11 -6.34
CA ILE A 82 4.77 13.50 -5.28
C ILE A 82 4.89 15.02 -5.30
N LYS A 83 4.09 15.70 -4.50
CA LYS A 83 4.22 17.14 -4.29
C LYS A 83 5.25 17.39 -3.19
N SER A 84 6.35 18.06 -3.52
CA SER A 84 7.26 18.55 -2.47
C SER A 84 6.54 19.65 -1.70
N THR A 85 6.27 19.42 -0.42
CA THR A 85 5.74 20.47 0.44
C THR A 85 6.82 21.52 0.62
N LYS A 86 6.60 22.73 0.09
CA LYS A 86 7.48 23.88 0.36
C LYS A 86 7.29 24.29 1.83
N CYS A 87 7.97 23.60 2.75
CA CYS A 87 8.14 24.12 4.10
C CYS A 87 8.95 25.42 4.01
N LYS A 88 8.32 26.56 4.31
CA LYS A 88 9.05 27.78 4.59
C LYS A 88 9.65 27.63 5.98
N THR A 89 10.97 27.57 6.06
CA THR A 89 11.71 27.59 7.32
C THR A 89 11.46 28.94 8.01
N MET A 90 10.78 28.97 9.16
CA MET A 90 11.09 30.00 10.15
C MET A 90 12.39 29.56 10.82
N LYS A 91 13.37 30.46 10.91
CA LYS A 91 14.65 30.20 11.60
C LYS A 91 14.34 29.71 13.02
N GLY A 92 14.61 28.45 13.30
CA GLY A 92 14.51 27.86 14.63
C GLY A 92 15.50 26.72 14.69
N ASP A 93 16.45 26.82 15.62
CA ASP A 93 17.52 25.85 15.83
C ASP A 93 16.93 24.51 16.25
N GLY A 94 16.75 23.61 15.28
CA GLY A 94 16.18 22.30 15.56
C GLY A 94 16.22 21.38 14.36
N MET A 95 17.05 20.35 14.45
CA MET A 95 17.15 19.27 13.48
C MET A 95 15.78 18.59 13.33
N ARG A 96 15.09 18.78 12.19
CA ARG A 96 13.79 18.12 11.92
C ARG A 96 13.78 17.41 10.57
N GLN A 97 13.27 16.19 10.58
CA GLN A 97 13.17 15.26 9.45
C GLN A 97 12.26 15.83 8.34
N ARG A 98 12.67 15.63 7.07
CA ARG A 98 11.88 15.92 5.87
C ARG A 98 10.60 15.07 5.86
N MET A 99 9.44 15.68 5.98
CA MET A 99 8.15 15.02 5.74
C MET A 99 7.72 15.25 4.28
N SER A 100 7.66 14.19 3.47
CA SER A 100 6.99 14.20 2.17
C SER A 100 5.56 13.68 2.31
N SER A 101 4.61 14.28 1.58
CA SER A 101 3.21 13.83 1.52
C SER A 101 2.87 13.36 0.10
N LEU A 102 2.22 12.20 -0.01
CA LEU A 102 1.81 11.59 -1.28
C LEU A 102 0.32 11.89 -1.54
N PHE A 103 -0.03 12.26 -2.77
CA PHE A 103 -1.41 12.49 -3.21
C PHE A 103 -1.75 11.59 -4.39
N PRO A 104 -2.98 11.07 -4.54
CA PRO A 104 -3.39 10.39 -5.77
C PRO A 104 -3.33 11.35 -6.96
N VAL A 105 -2.89 10.85 -8.13
CA VAL A 105 -2.87 11.63 -9.39
C VAL A 105 -4.30 12.05 -9.71
N SER A 106 -4.57 13.35 -9.59
CA SER A 106 -5.83 13.94 -10.03
C SER A 106 -5.74 14.21 -11.52
N SER A 107 -6.44 13.43 -12.34
CA SER A 107 -6.68 13.69 -13.76
C SER A 107 -7.57 14.92 -13.95
N LEU A 108 -7.04 16.11 -13.67
CA LEU A 108 -7.56 17.38 -14.17
C LEU A 108 -7.24 17.47 -15.67
N ARG A 109 -8.00 16.74 -16.50
CA ARG A 109 -8.27 17.22 -17.86
C ARG A 109 -9.39 18.24 -17.75
N VAL A 110 -9.00 19.49 -17.50
CA VAL A 110 -9.85 20.63 -17.80
C VAL A 110 -9.94 20.69 -19.32
N GLN A 111 -11.12 20.40 -19.86
CA GLN A 111 -11.48 20.83 -21.21
C GLN A 111 -11.74 22.34 -21.14
N HIS A 112 -11.05 23.11 -21.98
CA HIS A 112 -11.69 24.17 -22.75
C HIS A 112 -10.86 24.48 -24.01
#